data_AF-A0A2H0WYI2-F1
#
_entry.id   AF-A0A2H0WYI2-F1
#
_cell.length_a   1.000
_cell.length_b   1.000
_cell.length_c   1.000
_cell.angle_alpha   90.00
_cell.angle_beta   90.00
_cell.angle_gamma   90.00
#
_symmetry.space_group_name_H-M   'P 1'
#
loop_
_entity.id
_entity.type
_entity.pdbx_description
1 polymer ?
#
loop_
_entity_poly.entity_id
_entity_poly.type
_entity_poly.pdbx_seq_one_letter_code
_entity_poly.pdbx_strand_id
1 'polypeptide(L)' 'MKSINWSHLIPKYEGKWVAFATDQTTVVGSGVSLKTAIGKAKKTGHTNPIMFKVPVGMQAYVGFC' A
#
# COMPACT_ATOMS: atom_id res chain seq x y z
N MET A 1 -20.90 -2.47 2.64
CA MET A 1 -19.46 -2.10 2.56
C MET A 1 -18.77 -3.08 1.63
N LYS A 2 -18.11 -2.62 0.57
CA LYS A 2 -17.44 -3.49 -0.41
C LYS A 2 -16.08 -3.90 0.15
N SER A 3 -15.85 -5.19 0.35
CA SER A 3 -14.54 -5.71 0.79
C SER A 3 -13.51 -5.48 -0.31
N ILE A 4 -12.49 -4.69 -0.04
CA ILE A 4 -11.38 -4.44 -0.98
C ILE A 4 -10.31 -5.49 -0.71
N ASN A 5 -10.04 -6.34 -1.71
CA ASN A 5 -9.01 -7.38 -1.59
C ASN A 5 -7.64 -6.81 -2.00
N TRP A 6 -6.77 -6.61 -1.01
CA TRP A 6 -5.39 -6.12 -1.19
C TRP A 6 -4.33 -7.24 -1.24
N SER A 7 -4.74 -8.52 -1.22
CA SER A 7 -3.81 -9.66 -1.22
C SER A 7 -2.92 -9.71 -2.47
N HIS A 8 -3.42 -9.19 -3.60
CA HIS A 8 -2.68 -9.11 -4.86
C HIS A 8 -1.45 -8.17 -4.81
N LEU A 9 -1.35 -7.30 -3.81
CA LEU A 9 -0.24 -6.36 -3.67
C LEU A 9 0.98 -7.00 -3.02
N ILE A 10 0.78 -8.06 -2.23
CA ILE A 10 1.83 -8.78 -1.52
C ILE A 10 2.95 -9.23 -2.47
N PRO A 11 2.69 -9.96 -3.58
CA PRO A 11 3.78 -10.43 -4.45
C PRO A 11 4.58 -9.32 -5.16
N LYS A 12 3.99 -8.12 -5.35
CA LYS A 12 4.60 -7.04 -6.14
C LYS A 12 5.25 -5.94 -5.30
N TYR A 13 4.68 -5.70 -4.11
CA TYR A 13 5.02 -4.56 -3.27
C TYR A 13 5.44 -4.96 -1.86
N GLU A 14 5.76 -6.24 -1.61
CA GLU A 14 6.28 -6.73 -0.34
C GLU A 14 7.33 -5.80 0.28
N GLY A 15 7.11 -5.41 1.53
CA GLY A 15 7.99 -4.49 2.27
C GLY A 15 8.02 -3.03 1.78
N LYS A 16 7.26 -2.68 0.75
CA LYS A 16 7.20 -1.32 0.19
C LYS A 16 5.98 -0.56 0.71
N TRP A 17 6.12 0.76 0.72
CA TRP A 17 5.02 1.69 0.81
C TRP A 17 4.32 1.79 -0.52
N VAL A 18 3.00 1.66 -0.50
CA VAL A 18 2.10 1.84 -1.63
C VAL A 18 1.19 3.03 -1.30
N ALA A 19 1.10 3.95 -2.25
CA ALA A 19 0.21 5.09 -2.21
C ALA A 19 -1.00 4.79 -3.08
N PHE A 20 -2.20 4.82 -2.51
CA PHE A 20 -3.47 4.66 -3.21
C PHE A 20 -4.14 6.00 -3.48
N ALA A 21 -4.90 6.07 -4.57
CA ALA A 21 -5.87 7.15 -4.77
C ALA A 21 -7.04 7.04 -3.79
N THR A 22 -7.92 8.04 -3.81
CA THR A 22 -9.15 8.09 -2.99
C THR A 22 -10.12 6.94 -3.26
N ASP A 23 -9.95 6.22 -4.38
CA ASP A 23 -10.72 5.04 -4.73
C ASP A 23 -10.25 3.75 -4.02
N GLN A 24 -9.14 3.81 -3.26
CA GLN A 24 -8.56 2.67 -2.51
C GLN A 24 -8.15 1.46 -3.37
N THR A 25 -8.15 1.63 -4.70
CA THR A 25 -7.84 0.58 -5.68
C THR A 25 -6.70 0.98 -6.60
N THR A 26 -6.59 2.26 -6.95
CA THR A 26 -5.57 2.74 -7.88
C THR A 26 -4.27 3.02 -7.17
N VAL A 27 -3.20 2.30 -7.54
CA VAL A 27 -1.86 2.55 -7.04
C VAL A 27 -1.24 3.72 -7.79
N VAL A 28 -1.01 4.82 -7.07
CA VAL A 28 -0.50 6.08 -7.62
C VAL A 28 0.98 6.30 -7.32
N GLY A 29 1.57 5.45 -6.49
CA GLY A 29 2.99 5.47 -6.18
C GLY A 29 3.42 4.27 -5.33
N SER A 30 4.69 3.88 -5.45
CA SER A 30 5.28 2.88 -4.58
C SER A 30 6.77 3.12 -4.32
N GLY A 31 7.26 2.76 -3.14
CA GLY A 31 8.66 2.94 -2.77
C GLY A 31 9.03 2.25 -1.47
N VAL A 32 10.32 2.03 -1.23
CA VAL A 32 10.80 1.41 0.02
C VAL A 32 10.54 2.33 1.22
N SER A 33 10.47 3.64 0.99
CA SER A 33 10.23 4.65 2.02
C SER A 33 8.94 5.42 1.77
N LEU A 34 8.32 5.90 2.84
CA LEU A 34 7.13 6.75 2.77
C LEU A 34 7.36 7.98 1.88
N LYS A 35 8.54 8.62 2.02
CA LYS A 35 8.93 9.79 1.22
C LYS A 35 8.97 9.49 -0.28
N THR A 36 9.49 8.33 -0.69
CA THR A 36 9.53 7.96 -2.12
C THR A 36 8.15 7.67 -2.68
N ALA A 37 7.29 6.99 -1.91
CA ALA A 37 5.91 6.74 -2.31
C ALA A 37 5.09 8.04 -2.43
N ILE A 38 5.21 8.96 -1.47
CA ILE A 38 4.57 10.29 -1.53
C ILE A 38 5.12 11.12 -2.70
N GLY A 39 6.43 11.11 -2.92
CA GLY A 39 7.03 11.84 -4.03
C GLY A 39 6.49 11.38 -5.38
N LYS A 40 6.27 10.07 -5.56
CA LYS A 40 5.64 9.52 -6.77
C LYS A 40 4.15 9.87 -6.86
N ALA A 41 3.41 9.79 -5.75
CA ALA A 41 1.99 10.14 -5.71
C ALA A 41 1.74 11.64 -5.99
N LYS A 42 2.62 12.52 -5.53
CA LYS A 42 2.56 13.96 -5.83
C LYS A 42 2.80 14.24 -7.31
N LYS A 43 3.71 13.49 -7.96
CA LYS A 43 3.95 13.61 -9.40
C LYS A 43 2.74 13.20 -10.25
N THR A 44 1.91 12.30 -9.73
CA THR A 44 0.66 11.87 -10.38
C THR A 44 -0.54 12.78 -10.06
N GLY A 45 -0.32 13.90 -9.36
CA GLY A 45 -1.37 14.88 -9.06
C GLY A 45 -2.21 14.55 -7.83
N HIS A 46 -1.83 13.54 -7.04
CA HIS A 46 -2.56 13.16 -5.83
C HIS A 46 -1.91 13.76 -4.59
N THR A 47 -2.58 14.74 -4.00
CA THR A 47 -2.08 15.52 -2.86
C THR A 47 -2.23 14.80 -1.52
N ASN A 48 -3.24 13.93 -1.38
CA ASN A 48 -3.52 13.18 -0.17
C ASN A 48 -3.81 11.69 -0.45
N PRO A 49 -2.80 10.91 -0.86
CA PRO A 49 -2.95 9.48 -1.11
C PRO A 49 -3.08 8.67 0.19
N ILE A 50 -3.81 7.56 0.15
CA ILE A 50 -3.87 6.60 1.26
C ILE A 50 -2.59 5.77 1.25
N MET A 51 -1.83 5.81 2.33
CA MET A 51 -0.54 5.13 2.42
C MET A 51 -0.70 3.79 3.13
N PHE A 52 -0.20 2.74 2.48
CA PHE A 52 -0.20 1.39 3.02
C PHE A 52 1.21 0.82 2.96
N LYS A 53 1.71 0.33 4.11
CA LYS A 53 2.97 -0.41 4.15
C LYS A 53 2.64 -1.89 4.00
N VAL A 54 3.10 -2.48 2.91
CA VAL A 54 2.91 -3.91 2.68
C VAL A 54 3.82 -4.67 3.64
N PRO A 55 3.30 -5.65 4.40
CA PRO A 55 4.13 -6.47 5.27
C PRO A 55 5.17 -7.25 4.47
N VAL A 56 6.30 -7.56 5.12
CA VAL A 56 7.33 -8.46 4.57
C VAL A 56 6.92 -9.87 4.97
N GLY A 57 6.26 -10.57 4.07
CA GLY A 57 5.69 -11.89 4.30
C GLY A 57 4.32 -11.89 4.98
N MET A 58 3.62 -13.00 4.77
CA MET A 58 2.36 -13.32 5.44
C MET A 58 2.69 -13.94 6.80
N GLN A 59 3.03 -13.10 7.78
CA GLN A 59 3.18 -13.57 9.15
C GLN A 59 1.80 -13.90 9.70
N ALA A 60 1.45 -15.19 9.68
CA ALA A 60 0.23 -15.67 10.29
C ALA A 60 0.32 -15.44 11.81
N TYR A 61 -0.59 -14.62 12.34
CA TYR A 61 -0.74 -14.46 13.77
C TYR A 61 -1.53 -15.65 14.32
N VAL A 62 -0.89 -16.46 15.17
CA VAL A 62 -1.55 -17.52 15.94
C VAL A 62 -1.53 -17.09 17.40
N GLY A 63 -2.69 -16.68 17.91
CA GLY A 63 -2.87 -16.39 19.33
C GLY A 63 -3.23 -17.68 20.07
N PHE A 64 -2.46 -18.04 21.10
CA PHE A 64 -2.91 -19.02 22.09
C PHE A 64 -3.89 -18.31 23.04
N CYS A 65 -5.11 -18.85 23.16
CA CYS A 65 -6.07 -18.51 24.21
C CYS A 65 -5.75 -19.28 25.49
#